data_AF-A0A2E9KY22-F1
#
_entry.id   AF-A0A2E9KY22-F1
#
_cell.length_a   1.000
_cell.length_b   1.000
_cell.length_c   1.000
_cell.angle_alpha   90.00
_cell.angle_beta   90.00
_cell.angle_gamma   90.00
#
_symmetry.space_group_name_H-M   'P 1'
#
loop_
_entity.id
_entity.type
_entity.pdbx_description
1 polymer ?
#
loop_
_entity_poly.entity_id
_entity_poly.type
_entity_poly.pdbx_seq_one_letter_code
_entity_poly.pdbx_strand_id
1 'polypeptide(L)'
;MNLLQRFEVWVSLLVILICVIFLWESWDLPPGSFEPLGSGPVPQATAFIVIFCAGLVILNALKKSVQLSENEETKEKSSIRAGLIISLATVFYSLVLHFRLMPFAWMTTLFLIITIWGLEKFDRKKFIPALITAIIIGFASEYLFTEVFIVDLPT
;
A
#
# COMPACT_ATOMS: atom_id res chain seq x y z
N MET A 1 -28.47 -0.44 -4.97
CA MET A 1 -27.12 -0.36 -4.39
C MET A 1 -27.11 -1.01 -3.01
N ASN A 2 -26.49 -2.18 -2.89
CA ASN A 2 -26.41 -2.94 -1.64
C ASN A 2 -25.52 -2.23 -0.61
N LEU A 3 -25.66 -2.57 0.68
CA LEU A 3 -24.86 -1.97 1.77
C LEU A 3 -23.35 -2.11 1.52
N LEU A 4 -22.92 -3.26 0.98
CA LEU A 4 -21.53 -3.53 0.59
C LEU A 4 -21.04 -2.62 -0.54
N GLN A 5 -21.85 -2.41 -1.59
CA GLN A 5 -21.50 -1.50 -2.70
C GLN A 5 -21.42 -0.05 -2.23
N ARG A 6 -22.33 0.36 -1.32
CA ARG A 6 -22.24 1.69 -0.69
C ARG A 6 -20.93 1.82 0.07
N PHE A 7 -20.56 0.81 0.86
CA PHE A 7 -19.31 0.80 1.61
C PHE A 7 -18.08 0.89 0.69
N GLU A 8 -18.01 0.10 -0.39
CA GLU A 8 -16.93 0.18 -1.39
C GLU A 8 -16.79 1.58 -1.98
N VAL A 9 -17.91 2.23 -2.33
CA VAL A 9 -17.91 3.60 -2.87
C VAL A 9 -17.46 4.60 -1.82
N TRP A 10 -17.94 4.50 -0.57
CA TRP A 10 -17.54 5.39 0.53
C TRP A 10 -16.04 5.26 0.85
N VAL A 11 -15.52 4.04 0.94
CA VAL A 11 -14.08 3.81 1.16
C VAL A 11 -13.26 4.35 -0.01
N SER A 12 -13.69 4.10 -1.25
CA SER A 12 -12.98 4.61 -2.44
C SER A 12 -12.97 6.14 -2.48
N LEU A 13 -14.08 6.79 -2.13
CA LEU A 13 -14.16 8.25 -2.02
C LEU A 13 -13.22 8.79 -0.94
N LEU A 14 -13.16 8.14 0.21
CA LEU A 14 -12.25 8.52 1.29
C LEU A 14 -10.79 8.36 0.87
N VAL A 15 -10.44 7.27 0.18
CA VAL A 15 -9.08 7.06 -0.35
C VAL A 15 -8.72 8.13 -1.38
N ILE A 16 -9.63 8.46 -2.30
CA ILE A 16 -9.44 9.55 -3.26
C ILE A 16 -9.19 10.88 -2.53
N LEU A 17 -10.00 11.18 -1.51
CA LEU A 17 -9.83 12.40 -0.71
C LEU A 17 -8.43 12.48 -0.08
N ILE A 18 -7.97 11.38 0.54
CA ILE A 18 -6.62 11.31 1.11
C ILE A 18 -5.56 11.54 0.01
N CYS A 19 -5.66 10.85 -1.12
CA CYS A 19 -4.70 11.02 -2.22
C CYS A 19 -4.68 12.44 -2.78
N VAL A 20 -5.82 13.13 -2.86
CA VAL A 20 -5.90 14.54 -3.27
C VAL A 20 -5.18 15.45 -2.27
N ILE A 21 -5.34 15.21 -0.97
CA ILE A 21 -4.61 15.96 0.07
C ILE A 21 -3.11 15.72 -0.10
N PHE A 22 -2.67 14.48 -0.29
CA PHE A 22 -1.26 14.17 -0.55
C PHE A 22 -0.72 14.84 -1.81
N LEU A 23 -1.50 14.89 -2.89
CA LEU A 23 -1.11 15.60 -4.11
C LEU A 23 -0.92 17.09 -3.87
N TRP A 24 -1.82 17.69 -3.11
CA TRP A 24 -1.71 19.09 -2.72
C TRP A 24 -0.41 19.34 -1.96
N GLU A 25 -0.17 18.61 -0.87
CA GLU A 25 1.05 18.75 -0.06
C GLU A 25 2.32 18.45 -0.86
N SER A 26 2.25 17.52 -1.80
CA SER A 26 3.41 17.16 -2.64
C SER A 26 3.85 18.26 -3.61
N TRP A 27 2.97 19.21 -3.95
CA TRP A 27 3.32 20.33 -4.81
C TRP A 27 4.11 21.42 -4.08
N ASP A 28 3.95 21.50 -2.77
CA ASP A 28 4.68 22.45 -1.92
C ASP A 28 6.08 21.93 -1.53
N LEU A 29 6.44 20.71 -1.94
CA LEU A 29 7.79 20.16 -1.74
C LEU A 29 8.79 20.91 -2.63
N PRO A 30 9.75 21.66 -2.05
CA PRO A 30 10.71 22.41 -2.84
C PRO A 30 11.59 21.45 -3.65
N PRO A 31 11.90 21.76 -4.92
CA PRO A 31 12.86 20.98 -5.67
C PRO A 31 14.24 21.09 -5.01
N GLY A 32 14.92 19.97 -4.81
CA GLY A 32 16.27 19.96 -4.27
C GLY A 32 17.22 20.74 -5.19
N SER A 33 18.10 21.58 -4.63
CA SER A 33 19.03 22.41 -5.42
C SER A 33 20.01 21.61 -6.28
N PHE A 34 20.17 20.32 -5.99
CA PHE A 34 21.07 19.40 -6.69
C PHE A 34 20.34 18.15 -7.22
N GLU A 35 19.01 18.14 -7.22
CA GLU A 35 18.21 16.96 -7.56
C GLU A 35 17.27 17.26 -8.72
N PRO A 36 17.49 16.69 -9.92
CA PRO A 36 16.71 17.03 -11.11
C PRO A 36 15.24 16.57 -11.03
N LEU A 37 14.90 15.66 -10.11
CA LEU A 37 13.53 15.15 -9.92
C LEU A 37 12.92 15.54 -8.56
N GLY A 38 13.73 15.77 -7.52
CA GLY A 38 13.24 15.99 -6.15
C GLY A 38 12.44 14.81 -5.58
N SER A 39 11.91 14.96 -4.36
CA SER A 39 11.18 13.90 -3.65
C SER A 39 9.68 13.83 -3.97
N GLY A 40 9.13 14.87 -4.61
CA GLY A 40 7.70 15.00 -4.94
C GLY A 40 7.13 14.06 -6.02
N PRO A 41 7.86 13.68 -7.10
CA PRO A 41 7.27 12.90 -8.20
C PRO A 41 6.75 11.51 -7.81
N VAL A 42 7.39 10.85 -6.84
CA VAL A 42 7.03 9.50 -6.39
C VAL A 42 5.68 9.46 -5.67
N PRO A 43 5.44 10.28 -4.62
CA PRO A 43 4.12 10.36 -4.00
C PRO A 43 3.06 10.86 -4.97
N GLN A 44 3.41 11.76 -5.90
CA GLN A 44 2.48 12.23 -6.95
C GLN A 44 2.02 11.09 -7.86
N ALA A 45 2.95 10.35 -8.46
CA ALA A 45 2.64 9.22 -9.34
C ALA A 45 1.79 8.17 -8.61
N THR A 46 2.16 7.85 -7.36
CA THR A 46 1.42 6.89 -6.52
C THR A 46 -0.02 7.36 -6.29
N ALA A 47 -0.22 8.62 -5.92
CA ALA A 47 -1.55 9.18 -5.70
C ALA A 47 -2.39 9.17 -6.98
N PHE A 48 -1.82 9.51 -8.14
CA PHE A 48 -2.52 9.42 -9.43
C PHE A 48 -2.98 8.00 -9.76
N ILE A 49 -2.10 7.00 -9.59
CA ILE A 49 -2.43 5.59 -9.84
C ILE A 49 -3.56 5.13 -8.91
N VAL A 50 -3.48 5.47 -7.62
CA VAL A 50 -4.50 5.09 -6.63
C VAL A 50 -5.84 5.76 -6.92
N ILE A 51 -5.86 7.06 -7.26
CA ILE A 51 -7.08 7.77 -7.66
C ILE A 51 -7.70 7.12 -8.90
N PHE A 52 -6.89 6.78 -9.90
CA PHE A 52 -7.36 6.11 -11.11
C PHE A 52 -8.00 4.75 -10.78
N CYS A 53 -7.32 3.91 -10.00
CA CYS A 53 -7.84 2.62 -9.56
C CYS A 53 -9.14 2.76 -8.75
N ALA A 54 -9.21 3.71 -7.81
CA ALA A 54 -10.40 3.98 -7.02
C ALA A 54 -11.57 4.46 -7.90
N GLY A 55 -11.29 5.28 -8.91
CA GLY A 55 -12.26 5.67 -9.93
C GLY A 55 -12.83 4.47 -10.69
N LEU A 56 -11.99 3.54 -11.11
CA LEU A 56 -12.43 2.29 -11.76
C LEU A 56 -13.31 1.44 -10.83
N VAL A 57 -12.99 1.36 -9.53
CA VAL A 57 -13.82 0.66 -8.54
C VAL A 57 -15.20 1.28 -8.43
N ILE A 58 -15.29 2.62 -8.34
CA ILE A 58 -16.57 3.34 -8.29
C ILE A 58 -17.38 3.09 -9.57
N LEU A 59 -16.76 3.19 -10.76
CA LEU A 59 -17.41 2.91 -12.04
C LEU A 59 -17.93 1.48 -12.11
N ASN A 60 -17.16 0.50 -11.64
CA ASN A 60 -17.57 -0.90 -11.58
C ASN A 60 -18.71 -1.12 -10.58
N ALA A 61 -18.69 -0.47 -9.41
CA ALA A 61 -19.77 -0.58 -8.43
C ALA A 61 -21.10 -0.02 -8.98
N LEU A 62 -21.03 1.08 -9.75
CA LEU A 62 -22.18 1.68 -10.44
C LEU A 62 -22.68 0.80 -11.59
N LYS A 63 -21.78 0.24 -12.42
CA LYS A 63 -22.15 -0.70 -13.51
C LYS A 63 -22.73 -2.02 -13.00
N LYS A 64 -22.16 -2.59 -11.94
CA LYS A 64 -22.59 -3.86 -11.34
C LYS A 64 -23.98 -3.78 -10.70
N SER A 65 -24.47 -2.56 -10.40
CA SER A 65 -25.88 -2.34 -10.01
C SER A 65 -26.89 -2.76 -11.09
N VAL A 66 -26.48 -2.94 -12.35
CA VAL A 66 -27.35 -3.30 -13.49
C VAL A 66 -27.25 -4.79 -13.86
N GLN A 67 -26.18 -5.50 -13.47
CA GLN A 67 -25.85 -6.87 -13.94
C GLN A 67 -25.97 -7.95 -12.85
N LEU A 68 -26.89 -7.81 -11.91
CA LEU A 68 -26.93 -8.59 -10.67
C LEU A 68 -27.35 -10.08 -10.79
N SER A 69 -27.25 -10.76 -11.94
CA SER A 69 -27.79 -12.14 -12.06
C SER A 69 -26.87 -13.27 -12.54
N GLU A 70 -25.68 -13.06 -13.12
CA GLU A 70 -25.06 -14.20 -13.81
C GLU A 70 -23.52 -14.18 -13.90
N ASN A 71 -22.84 -14.12 -12.75
CA ASN A 71 -21.52 -14.74 -12.55
C ASN A 71 -20.98 -14.40 -11.15
N GLU A 72 -21.33 -15.21 -10.15
CA GLU A 72 -20.53 -15.32 -8.93
C GLU A 72 -19.83 -16.69 -8.93
N GLU A 73 -18.68 -16.78 -9.60
CA GLU A 73 -17.73 -17.85 -9.32
C GLU A 73 -16.37 -17.26 -8.92
N THR A 74 -15.87 -17.79 -7.79
CA THR A 74 -14.58 -17.52 -7.13
C THR A 74 -14.48 -16.24 -6.29
N LYS A 75 -15.36 -16.07 -5.30
CA LYS A 75 -15.05 -15.25 -4.12
C LYS A 75 -14.23 -16.06 -3.12
N GLU A 76 -12.92 -15.91 -3.18
CA GLU A 76 -12.04 -16.20 -2.05
C GLU A 76 -12.57 -15.41 -0.84
N LYS A 77 -13.01 -16.12 0.22
CA LYS A 77 -13.54 -15.47 1.44
C LYS A 77 -12.40 -14.75 2.15
N SER A 78 -12.14 -13.50 1.76
CA SER A 78 -11.25 -12.60 2.49
C SER A 78 -11.71 -12.52 3.95
N SER A 79 -10.87 -13.00 4.86
CA SER A 79 -11.18 -13.03 6.29
C SER A 79 -11.01 -11.62 6.84
N ILE A 80 -12.10 -11.02 7.32
CA ILE A 80 -12.09 -9.70 7.98
C ILE A 80 -11.03 -9.64 9.09
N ARG A 81 -10.80 -10.75 9.80
CA ARG A 81 -9.75 -10.86 10.83
C ARG A 81 -8.34 -10.69 10.26
N ALA A 82 -8.05 -11.30 9.11
CA ALA A 82 -6.75 -11.16 8.47
C ALA A 82 -6.50 -9.71 8.03
N GLY A 83 -7.51 -9.06 7.45
CA GLY A 83 -7.44 -7.63 7.10
C GLY A 83 -7.20 -6.73 8.31
N LEU A 84 -7.86 -7.01 9.44
CA LEU A 84 -7.67 -6.26 10.68
C LEU A 84 -6.26 -6.46 11.27
N ILE A 85 -5.73 -7.69 11.24
CA ILE A 85 -4.37 -8.00 11.70
C ILE A 85 -3.34 -7.28 10.84
N ILE A 86 -3.48 -7.32 9.51
CA ILE A 86 -2.56 -6.64 8.60
C ILE A 86 -2.63 -5.12 8.82
N SER A 87 -3.82 -4.55 8.94
CA SER A 87 -4.00 -3.12 9.23
C SER A 87 -3.29 -2.71 10.53
N LEU A 88 -3.46 -3.48 11.60
CA LEU A 88 -2.80 -3.22 12.88
C LEU A 88 -1.28 -3.37 12.78
N ALA A 89 -0.80 -4.38 12.05
CA ALA A 89 0.61 -4.58 11.79
C ALA A 89 1.22 -3.40 11.00
N THR A 90 0.48 -2.84 10.04
CA THR A 90 0.91 -1.65 9.29
C THR A 90 1.02 -0.42 10.19
N VAL A 91 0.03 -0.18 11.07
CA VAL A 91 0.10 0.93 12.03
C VAL A 91 1.31 0.78 12.96
N PHE A 92 1.54 -0.43 13.47
CA PHE A 92 2.71 -0.72 14.30
C PHE A 92 4.02 -0.50 13.54
N TYR A 93 4.11 -0.99 12.30
CA TYR A 93 5.25 -0.78 11.42
C TYR A 93 5.55 0.72 11.23
N SER A 94 4.53 1.52 10.92
CA SER A 94 4.66 2.97 10.76
C SER A 94 5.14 3.66 12.04
N LEU A 95 4.65 3.24 13.22
CA LEU A 95 5.10 3.78 14.51
C LEU A 95 6.57 3.46 14.78
N VAL A 96 7.00 2.23 14.51
CA VAL A 96 8.40 1.83 14.73
C VAL A 96 9.35 2.64 13.86
N LEU A 97 8.98 2.89 12.60
CA LEU A 97 9.74 3.76 11.70
C LEU A 97 9.73 5.22 12.16
N HIS A 98 8.60 5.73 12.65
CA HIS A 98 8.49 7.10 13.16
C HIS A 98 9.47 7.37 14.32
N PHE A 99 9.61 6.41 15.24
CA PHE A 99 10.56 6.49 16.35
C PHE A 99 12.00 6.12 15.98
N ARG A 100 12.28 5.79 14.70
CA ARG A 100 13.61 5.42 14.19
C ARG A 100 14.28 4.30 15.00
N LEU A 101 13.48 3.33 15.46
CA LEU A 101 13.95 2.24 16.32
C LEU A 101 14.82 1.22 15.58
N MET A 102 14.66 1.11 14.25
CA MET A 102 15.34 0.14 13.42
C MET A 102 15.52 0.68 12.00
N PRO A 103 16.59 0.28 11.27
CA PRO A 103 16.78 0.70 9.88
C PRO A 103 15.63 0.22 8.97
N PHE A 104 15.31 1.02 7.97
CA PHE A 104 14.17 0.81 7.08
C PHE A 104 14.20 -0.55 6.39
N ALA A 105 15.33 -0.99 5.83
CA ALA A 105 15.39 -2.27 5.13
C ALA A 105 15.08 -3.46 6.04
N TRP A 106 15.64 -3.48 7.25
CA TRP A 106 15.39 -4.57 8.20
C TRP A 106 13.94 -4.59 8.68
N MET A 107 13.38 -3.42 8.97
CA MET A 107 12.00 -3.31 9.41
C MET A 107 11.01 -3.72 8.30
N THR A 108 11.26 -3.28 7.06
CA THR A 108 10.46 -3.64 5.88
C THR A 108 10.55 -5.14 5.60
N THR A 109 11.75 -5.71 5.68
CA THR A 109 11.96 -7.16 5.52
C THR A 109 11.16 -7.94 6.54
N LEU A 110 11.25 -7.58 7.83
CA LEU A 110 10.53 -8.27 8.90
C LEU A 110 9.01 -8.14 8.72
N PHE A 111 8.53 -6.95 8.37
CA PHE A 111 7.12 -6.70 8.08
C PHE A 111 6.62 -7.59 6.92
N LEU A 112 7.35 -7.65 5.81
CA LEU A 112 7.00 -8.45 4.65
C LEU A 112 7.03 -9.95 4.94
N ILE A 113 8.03 -10.45 5.68
CA ILE A 113 8.07 -11.86 6.10
C ILE A 113 6.82 -12.21 6.89
N ILE A 114 6.50 -11.41 7.92
CA ILE A 114 5.36 -11.69 8.81
C ILE A 114 4.05 -11.63 8.03
N THR A 115 3.88 -10.65 7.15
CA THR A 115 2.64 -10.47 6.39
C THR A 115 2.47 -11.54 5.32
N ILE A 116 3.49 -11.82 4.51
CA ILE A 116 3.43 -12.86 3.46
C ILE A 116 3.22 -14.23 4.10
N TRP A 117 4.05 -14.59 5.09
CA TRP A 117 3.97 -15.89 5.76
C TRP A 117 2.67 -16.04 6.56
N GLY A 118 2.20 -14.97 7.18
CA GLY A 118 0.92 -14.94 7.88
C GLY A 118 -0.27 -15.12 6.94
N LEU A 119 -0.23 -14.52 5.75
CA LEU A 119 -1.28 -14.66 4.73
C LEU A 119 -1.36 -16.10 4.19
N GLU A 120 -0.22 -16.78 4.10
CA GLU A 120 -0.11 -18.20 3.73
C GLU A 120 -0.33 -19.16 4.92
N LYS A 121 -0.92 -18.68 6.02
CA LYS A 121 -1.26 -19.48 7.21
C LYS A 121 -0.05 -20.20 7.83
N PHE A 122 1.11 -19.57 7.78
CA PHE A 122 2.36 -20.08 8.34
C PHE A 122 2.86 -21.39 7.70
N ASP A 123 2.55 -21.65 6.42
CA ASP A 123 3.11 -22.81 5.72
C ASP A 123 4.65 -22.70 5.61
N ARG A 124 5.37 -23.70 6.13
CA ARG A 124 6.83 -23.76 6.12
C ARG A 124 7.42 -23.82 4.72
N LYS A 125 6.68 -24.37 3.74
CA LYS A 125 7.14 -24.46 2.34
C LYS A 125 7.26 -23.08 1.69
N LYS A 126 6.50 -22.12 2.19
CA LYS A 126 6.43 -20.78 1.63
C LYS A 126 7.24 -19.73 2.38
N PHE A 127 7.75 -20.11 3.55
CA PHE A 127 8.66 -19.28 4.33
C PHE A 127 9.91 -18.84 3.53
N ILE A 128 10.55 -19.76 2.79
CA ILE A 128 11.76 -19.41 2.02
C ILE A 128 11.44 -18.42 0.89
N PRO A 129 10.42 -18.64 0.04
CA PRO A 129 9.98 -17.63 -0.92
C PRO A 129 9.65 -16.28 -0.28
N ALA A 130 8.94 -16.28 0.85
CA ALA A 130 8.61 -15.06 1.59
C ALA A 130 9.87 -14.32 2.08
N LEU A 131 10.82 -15.06 2.65
CA LEU A 131 12.09 -14.52 3.15
C LEU A 131 12.91 -13.88 2.02
N ILE A 132 13.09 -14.58 0.91
CA ILE A 132 13.85 -14.07 -0.24
C ILE A 132 13.17 -12.81 -0.80
N THR A 133 11.86 -12.87 -1.00
CA THR A 133 11.09 -11.73 -1.53
C THR A 133 11.18 -10.53 -0.60
N ALA A 134 11.04 -10.74 0.70
CA ALA A 134 11.09 -9.67 1.69
C ALA A 134 12.46 -9.01 1.79
N ILE A 135 13.55 -9.79 1.76
CA ILE A 135 14.92 -9.25 1.76
C ILE A 135 15.15 -8.42 0.50
N ILE A 136 14.85 -8.98 -0.67
CA ILE A 136 15.05 -8.28 -1.94
C ILE A 136 14.25 -6.98 -1.96
N ILE A 137 12.96 -7.02 -1.62
CA ILE A 137 12.10 -5.83 -1.62
C ILE A 137 12.57 -4.82 -0.57
N GLY A 138 12.93 -5.25 0.64
CA GLY A 138 13.36 -4.36 1.72
C GLY A 138 14.61 -3.56 1.35
N PHE A 139 15.67 -4.25 0.92
CA PHE A 139 16.93 -3.60 0.54
C PHE A 139 16.84 -2.87 -0.80
N ALA A 140 16.14 -3.42 -1.79
CA ALA A 140 15.94 -2.72 -3.06
C ALA A 140 15.13 -1.44 -2.88
N SER A 141 14.13 -1.44 -1.99
CA SER A 141 13.36 -0.24 -1.68
C SER A 141 14.22 0.79 -0.96
N GLU A 142 15.03 0.38 0.03
CA GLU A 142 15.98 1.29 0.68
C GLU A 142 16.91 1.94 -0.33
N TYR A 143 17.60 1.14 -1.15
CA TYR A 143 18.50 1.64 -2.21
C TYR A 143 17.78 2.60 -3.17
N LEU A 144 16.59 2.24 -3.62
CA LEU A 144 15.81 3.04 -4.55
C LEU A 144 15.38 4.37 -3.89
N PHE A 145 15.03 4.37 -2.62
CA PHE A 145 14.72 5.60 -1.90
C PHE A 145 15.95 6.44 -1.61
N THR A 146 17.06 5.88 -1.13
CA THR A 146 18.24 6.64 -0.71
C THR A 146 19.14 7.06 -1.87
N GLU A 147 19.34 6.19 -2.85
CA GLU A 147 20.30 6.42 -3.95
C GLU A 147 19.64 6.92 -5.23
N VAL A 148 18.40 6.50 -5.51
CA VAL A 148 17.70 6.91 -6.75
C VAL A 148 16.80 8.12 -6.50
N PHE A 149 16.04 8.11 -5.41
CA PHE A 149 15.10 9.19 -5.07
C PHE A 149 15.63 10.18 -4.04
N ILE A 150 16.77 9.89 -3.41
CA ILE A 150 17.44 10.74 -2.43
C ILE A 150 16.45 11.17 -1.31
N VAL A 151 15.71 10.18 -0.81
CA VAL A 151 14.77 10.32 0.31
C VAL A 151 15.44 9.75 1.55
N ASP A 152 15.55 10.60 2.59
CA ASP A 152 16.08 10.20 3.87
C ASP A 152 15.17 9.18 4.56
N LEU A 153 15.68 7.97 4.71
CA LEU A 153 15.07 6.90 5.48
C LEU A 153 15.81 6.73 6.82
N PRO A 154 15.15 6.22 7.87
CA PRO A 154 15.85 5.83 9.08
C PRO A 154 16.83 4.71 8.74
N THR A 155 18.12 5.02 8.82
CA THR A 155 19.27 4.12 8.59
C THR A 155 19.96 3.76 9.89
#